data_AF-A0A846G918-F1
#
_entry.id   AF-A0A846G918-F1
#
_cell.length_a   1.000
_cell.length_b   1.000
_cell.length_c   1.000
_cell.angle_alpha   90.00
_cell.angle_beta   90.00
_cell.angle_gamma   90.00
#
_symmetry.space_group_name_H-M   'P 1'
#
loop_
_entity.id
_entity.type
_entity.pdbx_description
1 polymer ?
#
loop_
_entity_poly.entity_id
_entity_poly.type
_entity_poly.pdbx_seq_one_letter_code
_entity_poly.pdbx_strand_id
1 'polypeptide(L)' 'MADNFYHQACCYALLKEDSLALVNLRITVELDKSYKDWAKGDSDFSHLYSDERFKAITKTEQTTE' A
#
# COMPACT_ATOMS: atom_id res chain seq x y z
N MET A 1 -1.80 -15.07 -2.86
CA MET A 1 -0.45 -14.50 -3.06
C MET A 1 -0.42 -13.01 -2.72
N ALA A 2 -1.32 -12.18 -3.27
CA ALA A 2 -1.39 -10.74 -2.94
C ALA A 2 -1.65 -10.50 -1.44
N ASP A 3 -2.55 -11.27 -0.84
CA ASP A 3 -2.85 -11.31 0.60
C ASP A 3 -1.61 -11.46 1.49
N ASN A 4 -0.68 -12.38 1.15
CA ASN A 4 0.54 -12.56 1.92
C ASN A 4 1.44 -11.31 1.88
N PHE A 5 1.63 -10.73 0.69
CA PHE A 5 2.41 -9.50 0.55
C PHE A 5 1.73 -8.32 1.26
N TYR A 6 0.40 -8.27 1.26
CA TYR A 6 -0.35 -7.24 1.98
C TYR A 6 -0.12 -7.35 3.49
N HIS A 7 -0.29 -8.54 4.07
CA HIS A 7 -0.02 -8.76 5.49
C HIS A 7 1.44 -8.44 5.85
N GLN A 8 2.40 -8.77 4.98
CA GLN A 8 3.80 -8.37 5.17
C GLN A 8 3.98 -6.85 5.13
N ALA A 9 3.31 -6.16 4.21
CA ALA A 9 3.33 -4.71 4.13
C ALA A 9 2.82 -4.06 5.44
N CYS A 10 1.70 -4.55 5.98
CA CYS A 10 1.15 -4.12 7.26
C CYS A 10 2.15 -4.33 8.41
N CYS A 11 2.73 -5.53 8.52
CA CYS A 11 3.75 -5.82 9.54
C CYS A 11 4.96 -4.86 9.46
N TYR A 12 5.49 -4.61 8.27
CA TYR A 12 6.61 -3.68 8.11
C TYR A 12 6.22 -2.24 8.42
N ALA A 13 5.00 -1.82 8.10
CA ALA A 13 4.50 -0.49 8.44
C ALA A 13 4.44 -0.31 9.97
N LEU A 14 3.92 -1.31 10.69
CA LEU A 14 3.87 -1.29 12.15
C LEU A 14 5.28 -1.23 12.78
N LEU A 15 6.26 -1.90 12.18
CA LEU A 15 7.67 -1.87 12.60
C LEU A 15 8.43 -0.60 12.20
N LYS A 16 7.80 0.35 11.48
CA LYS A 16 8.43 1.55 10.91
C LYS A 16 9.53 1.25 9.89
N GLU A 17 9.44 0.10 9.25
CA GLU A 17 10.29 -0.31 8.12
C GLU A 17 9.66 0.16 6.80
N ASP A 18 9.52 1.47 6.65
CA ASP A 18 8.68 2.11 5.63
C ASP A 18 9.02 1.67 4.20
N SER A 19 10.31 1.51 3.88
CA SER A 19 10.75 1.06 2.56
C SER A 19 10.31 -0.37 2.25
N LEU A 20 10.35 -1.27 3.25
CA LEU A 20 9.88 -2.66 3.08
C LEU A 20 8.36 -2.72 2.99
N ALA A 21 7.66 -1.92 3.79
CA ALA A 21 6.21 -1.79 3.72
C ALA A 21 5.75 -1.39 2.31
N LEU A 22 6.36 -0.34 1.75
CA LEU A 22 6.01 0.18 0.43
C LEU A 22 6.35 -0.78 -0.73
N VAL A 23 7.46 -1.52 -0.63
CA VAL A 23 7.80 -2.55 -1.63
C VAL A 23 6.75 -3.65 -1.65
N ASN A 24 6.36 -4.16 -0.48
CA ASN A 24 5.35 -5.22 -0.38
C ASN A 24 3.96 -4.71 -0.80
N LEU A 25 3.61 -3.47 -0.45
CA LEU A 25 2.35 -2.86 -0.88
C LEU A 25 2.29 -2.69 -2.41
N ARG A 26 3.39 -2.27 -3.05
CA ARG A 26 3.46 -2.16 -4.51
C ARG A 26 3.26 -3.52 -5.19
N ILE A 27 3.96 -4.57 -4.72
CA ILE A 27 3.78 -5.94 -5.22
C ILE A 27 2.32 -6.38 -5.08
N THR A 28 1.70 -6.09 -3.93
CA THR A 28 0.29 -6.40 -3.68
C THR A 28 -0.62 -5.73 -4.72
N VAL A 29 -0.44 -4.44 -4.97
CA VAL A 29 -1.24 -3.65 -5.91
C VAL A 29 -1.02 -4.05 -7.38
N GLU A 30 0.20 -4.49 -7.72
CA GLU A 30 0.51 -5.04 -9.04
C GLU A 30 -0.20 -6.38 -9.29
N LEU A 31 -0.34 -7.20 -8.25
CA LEU A 31 -1.08 -8.48 -8.31
C LEU A 31 -2.60 -8.28 -8.29
N ASP A 32 -3.08 -7.35 -7.47
CA ASP A 32 -4.51 -7.03 -7.33
C ASP A 32 -4.70 -5.55 -6.97
N LYS A 33 -5.25 -4.80 -7.92
CA LYS A 33 -5.46 -3.36 -7.81
C LYS A 33 -6.48 -2.98 -6.73
N SER A 34 -7.34 -3.90 -6.27
CA SER A 34 -8.35 -3.62 -5.24
C SER A 34 -7.71 -3.22 -3.89
N TYR A 35 -6.49 -3.68 -3.62
CA TYR A 35 -5.74 -3.32 -2.43
C TYR A 35 -5.34 -1.84 -2.36
N LYS A 36 -5.43 -1.09 -3.47
CA LYS A 36 -5.24 0.38 -3.44
C LYS A 36 -6.22 1.05 -2.49
N ASP A 37 -7.48 0.63 -2.52
CA ASP A 37 -8.52 1.25 -1.71
C ASP A 37 -8.50 0.73 -0.27
N TRP A 38 -8.12 -0.54 -0.08
CA TRP A 38 -7.91 -1.10 1.25
C TRP A 38 -6.80 -0.37 2.00
N ALA A 39 -5.64 -0.18 1.36
CA ALA A 39 -4.50 0.48 1.98
C ALA A 39 -4.80 1.92 2.42
N LYS A 40 -5.65 2.67 1.69
CA LYS A 40 -6.05 4.04 2.06
C LYS A 40 -6.82 4.13 3.38
N GLY A 41 -7.54 3.07 3.75
CA GLY A 41 -8.33 3.00 4.98
C GLY A 41 -7.70 2.17 6.09
N ASP A 42 -6.58 1.50 5.81
CA ASP A 42 -5.92 0.60 6.75
C ASP A 42 -5.01 1.38 7.70
N SER A 43 -5.32 1.33 8.99
CA SER A 43 -4.64 2.09 10.04
C SER A 43 -3.16 1.70 10.20
N ASP A 44 -2.76 0.51 9.75
CA ASP A 44 -1.37 0.06 9.83
C ASP A 44 -0.45 0.95 8.99
N PHE A 45 -0.98 1.57 7.92
CA PHE A 45 -0.27 2.53 7.07
C PHE A 45 -0.50 3.99 7.46
N SER A 46 -1.19 4.29 8.56
CA SER A 46 -1.62 5.66 8.87
C SER A 46 -0.48 6.69 8.92
N HIS A 47 0.72 6.30 9.38
CA HIS A 47 1.89 7.19 9.36
C HIS A 47 2.47 7.43 7.97
N LEU A 48 2.13 6.59 6.99
CA LEU A 48 2.57 6.69 5.60
C LEU A 48 1.60 7.46 4.71
N TYR A 49 0.43 7.88 5.21
CA TYR A 49 -0.56 8.58 4.37
C TYR A 49 -0.04 9.88 3.74
N SER A 50 0.94 10.52 4.39
CA SER A 50 1.61 11.71 3.85
C SER A 50 2.83 11.40 2.98
N ASP A 51 3.30 10.14 2.93
CA ASP A 51 4.43 9.71 2.11
C ASP A 51 4.03 9.70 0.62
N GLU A 52 4.78 10.42 -0.22
CA GLU A 52 4.50 10.53 -1.64
C GLU A 52 4.59 9.18 -2.39
N ARG A 53 5.43 8.25 -1.91
CA ARG A 53 5.53 6.89 -2.46
C ARG A 53 4.24 6.10 -2.16
N PHE A 54 3.69 6.25 -0.95
CA PHE A 54 2.43 5.63 -0.57
C PHE A 54 1.27 6.17 -1.41
N LYS A 55 1.19 7.49 -1.57
CA LYS A 55 0.20 8.16 -2.43
C LYS A 55 0.30 7.69 -3.87
N ALA A 56 1.52 7.53 -4.40
CA ALA A 56 1.72 7.04 -5.77
C ALA A 56 1.21 5.60 -5.96
N ILE A 57 1.43 4.71 -4.99
CA ILE A 57 0.95 3.31 -5.04
C ILE A 57 -0.58 3.25 -4.95
N THR A 58 -1.18 4.04 -4.06
CA THR A 58 -2.62 4.00 -3.77
C THR A 58 -3.45 4.88 -4.69
N LYS A 59 -2.85 5.72 -5.55
CA LYS A 59 -3.58 6.54 -6.50
C LYS A 59 -4.43 5.65 -7.42
N THR A 60 -5.73 5.89 -7.41
CA THR A 60 -6.66 5.39 -8.42
C THR A 60 -6.48 6.25 -9.66
N GLU A 61 -6.16 5.62 -10.79
CA GLU A 61 -6.13 6.37 -12.06
C GLU A 61 -7.54 6.85 -12.34
N GLN A 62 -7.73 8.16 -12.47
CA GLN A 62 -8.95 8.68 -13.03
C GLN A 62 -8.88 8.39 -14.52
N THR A 63 -9.83 7.61 -15.02
CA THR A 63 -10.13 7.56 -16.45
C THR A 63 -10.50 8.99 -16.86
N THR A 64 -9.57 9.73 -17.45
CA THR A 64 -9.93 10.90 -18.27
C THR A 64 -10.73 10.37 -19.44
N GLU A 65 -12.02 10.66 -19.44
CA GLU A 65 -12.91 10.57 -20.60
C GLU A 65 -12.44 11.48 -21.75
#